data_AF-A0A0F3GP13-F1
#
_entry.id   AF-A0A0F3GP13-F1
#
_cell.length_a   1.000
_cell.length_b   1.000
_cell.length_c   1.000
_cell.angle_alpha   90.00
_cell.angle_beta   90.00
_cell.angle_gamma   90.00
#
_symmetry.space_group_name_H-M   'P 1'
#
loop_
_entity.id
_entity.type
_entity.pdbx_description
1 polymer ?
#
loop_
_entity_poly.entity_id
_entity_poly.type
_entity_poly.pdbx_seq_one_letter_code
_entity_poly.pdbx_strand_id
1 'polypeptide(L)'
;VLCHPDPSPIICIDEPEIGIHPEWINILADLIKVAVERGKTQVLLATHSPDLLDCFSDRAEDVIVTETDDKKNAVFRSLDPEELEPWLERYRLGAMYRNGESVIGGWSS
;
A
#
# COMPACT_ATOMS: atom_id res chain seq x y z
N VAL A 1 -11.20 15.51 4.55
CA VAL A 1 -10.99 15.12 3.13
C VAL A 1 -11.63 13.77 2.85
N LEU A 2 -11.15 12.67 3.44
CA LEU A 2 -11.71 11.31 3.22
C LEU A 2 -13.20 11.16 3.58
N CYS A 3 -13.70 11.92 4.56
CA CYS A 3 -15.10 11.86 5.00
C CYS A 3 -16.01 12.95 4.37
N HIS A 4 -15.55 13.67 3.34
CA HIS A 4 -16.35 14.75 2.74
C HIS A 4 -17.63 14.20 2.07
N PRO A 5 -18.80 14.87 2.19
CA PRO A 5 -20.05 14.38 1.60
C PRO A 5 -20.05 14.37 0.07
N ASP A 6 -19.24 15.25 -0.54
CA ASP A 6 -18.98 15.31 -1.97
C ASP A 6 -17.45 15.26 -2.22
N PRO A 7 -16.84 14.07 -2.16
CA PRO A 7 -15.40 13.94 -2.21
C PRO A 7 -14.86 14.13 -3.63
N SER A 8 -13.60 14.54 -3.74
CA SER A 8 -12.89 14.58 -5.03
C SER A 8 -12.91 13.19 -5.69
N PRO A 9 -13.02 13.10 -7.03
CA PRO A 9 -12.96 11.82 -7.74
C PRO A 9 -11.60 11.13 -7.57
N ILE A 10 -10.53 11.88 -7.35
CA ILE A 10 -9.18 11.37 -7.08
C ILE A 10 -8.60 12.09 -5.87
N ILE A 11 -7.96 11.34 -4.98
CA ILE A 11 -7.19 11.84 -3.84
C ILE A 11 -5.79 11.21 -3.91
N CYS A 12 -4.75 12.02 -3.91
CA CYS A 12 -3.37 11.55 -3.78
C CYS A 12 -2.86 11.89 -2.38
N ILE A 13 -2.25 10.92 -1.70
CA ILE A 13 -1.73 11.06 -0.35
C ILE A 13 -0.31 10.51 -0.34
N ASP A 14 0.62 11.32 0.15
CA ASP A 14 2.04 10.99 0.22
C ASP A 14 2.45 10.90 1.68
N GLU A 15 3.02 9.76 2.07
CA GLU A 15 3.54 9.43 3.41
C GLU A 15 2.61 9.84 4.57
N PRO A 16 1.31 9.46 4.57
CA PRO A 16 0.40 9.91 5.60
C PRO A 16 0.72 9.37 7.00
N GLU A 17 1.54 8.34 7.11
CA GLU A 17 2.04 7.82 8.38
C GLU A 17 2.95 8.79 9.14
N ILE A 18 3.54 9.79 8.46
CA ILE A 18 4.54 10.67 9.07
C ILE A 18 3.88 11.55 10.13
N GLY A 19 4.35 11.41 11.37
CA GLY A 19 3.83 12.15 12.53
C GLY A 19 2.54 11.56 13.12
N ILE A 20 2.09 10.40 12.64
CA ILE A 20 0.96 9.66 13.21
C ILE A 20 1.46 8.64 14.22
N HIS A 21 0.76 8.53 15.35
CA HIS A 21 1.03 7.48 16.34
C HIS A 21 0.68 6.09 15.76
N PRO A 22 1.48 5.02 15.98
CA PRO A 22 1.25 3.70 15.36
C PRO A 22 -0.18 3.16 15.51
N GLU A 23 -0.80 3.37 16.68
CA GLU A 23 -2.19 2.98 16.96
C GLU A 23 -3.22 3.54 15.96
N TRP A 24 -2.93 4.69 15.34
CA TRP A 24 -3.86 5.38 14.43
C TRP A 24 -3.66 4.97 12.97
N ILE A 25 -2.62 4.21 12.64
CA ILE A 25 -2.37 3.73 11.27
C ILE A 25 -3.54 2.87 10.79
N ASN A 26 -4.03 1.95 11.63
CA ASN A 26 -5.19 1.11 11.30
C ASN A 26 -6.43 1.97 11.04
N ILE A 27 -6.68 2.98 11.87
CA ILE A 27 -7.82 3.90 11.72
C ILE A 27 -7.72 4.67 10.41
N LEU A 28 -6.52 5.17 10.07
CA LEU A 28 -6.27 5.86 8.81
C LEU A 28 -6.56 4.94 7.62
N ALA A 29 -6.04 3.71 7.64
CA ALA A 29 -6.26 2.73 6.58
C ALA A 29 -7.75 2.41 6.40
N ASP A 30 -8.48 2.20 7.50
CA ASP A 30 -9.92 1.96 7.48
C ASP A 30 -10.68 3.14 6.86
N LEU A 31 -10.32 4.38 7.22
CA LEU A 31 -10.92 5.58 6.63
C LEU A 31 -10.66 5.69 5.12
N ILE A 32 -9.47 5.28 4.66
CA ILE A 32 -9.14 5.23 3.23
C ILE A 32 -9.99 4.17 2.53
N LYS A 33 -10.09 2.96 3.08
CA LYS A 33 -10.91 1.88 2.52
C LYS A 33 -12.37 2.28 2.41
N VAL A 34 -12.95 2.85 3.47
CA VAL A 34 -14.32 3.37 3.48
C VAL A 34 -14.53 4.47 2.44
N ALA A 35 -13.54 5.34 2.22
CA ALA A 35 -13.64 6.37 1.19
C ALA A 35 -13.71 5.78 -0.22
N VAL A 36 -12.90 4.75 -0.50
CA VAL A 36 -12.87 4.03 -1.79
C VAL A 36 -14.15 3.21 -2.00
N GLU A 37 -14.63 2.49 -0.98
CA GLU A 37 -15.83 1.64 -1.04
C GLU A 37 -17.11 2.40 -1.35
N ARG A 38 -17.16 3.70 -1.07
CA ARG A 38 -18.28 4.56 -1.50
C ARG A 38 -18.41 4.68 -3.02
N GLY A 39 -17.38 4.26 -3.79
CA GLY A 39 -17.40 4.19 -5.24
C GLY A 39 -17.30 5.53 -5.97
N LYS A 40 -17.07 6.63 -5.24
CA LYS A 40 -16.97 7.99 -5.81
C LYS A 40 -15.55 8.53 -5.90
N THR A 41 -14.58 7.84 -5.29
CA THR A 41 -13.23 8.33 -5.11
C THR A 41 -12.21 7.22 -5.32
N GLN A 42 -11.18 7.50 -6.13
CA GLN A 42 -9.96 6.72 -6.18
C GLN A 42 -8.92 7.36 -5.26
N VAL A 43 -8.21 6.54 -4.48
CA VAL A 43 -7.12 7.01 -3.61
C VAL A 43 -5.81 6.44 -4.12
N LEU A 44 -4.85 7.32 -4.43
CA LEU A 44 -3.46 6.97 -4.68
C LEU A 44 -2.65 7.27 -3.41
N LEU A 45 -2.07 6.23 -2.84
CA LEU A 45 -1.34 6.29 -1.58
C LEU A 45 0.11 5.88 -1.83
N ALA A 46 1.05 6.77 -1.50
CA ALA A 46 2.48 6.45 -1.44
C ALA A 46 2.91 6.33 0.03
N THR A 47 3.68 5.29 0.34
CA THR A 47 4.10 4.98 1.71
C THR A 47 5.40 4.18 1.71
N HIS A 48 6.22 4.38 2.73
CA HIS A 48 7.36 3.53 3.07
C HIS A 48 7.12 2.75 4.37
N SER A 49 5.94 2.89 4.97
CA SER A 49 5.56 2.25 6.23
C SER A 49 5.10 0.82 6.00
N PRO A 50 5.82 -0.18 6.54
CA PRO A 50 5.34 -1.54 6.51
C PRO A 50 4.07 -1.71 7.37
N ASP A 51 3.87 -0.92 8.42
CA ASP A 51 2.67 -1.00 9.25
C ASP A 51 1.42 -0.54 8.49
N LEU A 52 1.55 0.51 7.65
CA LEU A 52 0.46 0.93 6.78
C LEU A 52 0.23 -0.09 5.66
N LEU A 53 1.30 -0.65 5.07
CA LEU A 53 1.22 -1.70 4.06
C LEU A 53 0.54 -2.99 4.56
N ASP A 54 0.78 -3.37 5.83
CA ASP A 54 0.10 -4.50 6.49
C ASP A 54 -1.43 -4.34 6.53
N CYS A 55 -1.93 -3.09 6.54
CA CYS A 55 -3.35 -2.80 6.53
C CYS A 55 -4.02 -3.06 5.17
N PHE A 56 -3.24 -3.20 4.10
CA PHE A 56 -3.72 -3.43 2.73
C PHE A 56 -3.39 -4.84 2.20
N SER A 57 -3.01 -5.78 3.07
CA SER A 57 -2.71 -7.15 2.66
C SER A 57 -3.90 -7.91 2.08
N ASP A 58 -5.12 -7.48 2.40
CA ASP A 58 -6.39 -7.96 1.84
C ASP A 58 -6.73 -7.36 0.46
N ARG A 59 -5.89 -6.43 -0.02
CA ARG A 59 -5.99 -5.75 -1.31
C ARG A 59 -4.63 -5.75 -2.00
N ALA A 60 -3.91 -6.86 -1.94
CA ALA A 60 -2.54 -6.94 -2.43
C ALA A 60 -2.44 -6.67 -3.93
N GLU A 61 -3.49 -6.98 -4.70
CA GLU A 61 -3.64 -6.68 -6.11
C GLU A 61 -3.66 -5.17 -6.43
N ASP A 62 -4.04 -4.34 -5.45
CA ASP A 62 -4.05 -2.87 -5.59
C ASP A 62 -2.66 -2.26 -5.30
N VAL A 63 -1.68 -3.06 -4.86
CA VAL A 63 -0.36 -2.57 -4.48
C VAL A 63 0.57 -2.53 -5.69
N ILE A 64 1.20 -1.37 -5.87
CA ILE A 64 2.24 -1.14 -6.87
C ILE A 64 3.57 -0.91 -6.15
N VAL A 65 4.56 -1.71 -6.52
CA VAL A 65 5.91 -1.62 -6.00
C VAL A 65 6.76 -0.79 -6.94
N THR A 66 7.59 0.09 -6.39
CA THR A 66 8.58 0.86 -7.14
C THR A 66 9.97 0.29 -6.90
N GLU A 67 10.66 -0.04 -7.99
CA GLU A 67 12.02 -0.57 -7.98
C GLU A 67 12.90 0.21 -8.95
N THR A 68 14.20 -0.07 -8.94
CA THR A 68 15.17 0.50 -9.86
C THR A 68 15.76 -0.60 -10.72
N ASP A 69 15.72 -0.47 -12.04
CA ASP A 69 16.33 -1.43 -12.96
C ASP A 69 17.87 -1.31 -13.00
N ASP A 70 18.54 -2.23 -13.70
CA ASP A 70 20.01 -2.24 -13.89
C ASP A 70 20.56 -0.92 -14.46
N LYS A 71 19.72 -0.14 -15.15
CA LYS A 71 20.07 1.13 -15.79
C LYS A 71 19.71 2.35 -14.94
N LYS A 72 19.28 2.14 -13.70
CA LYS A 72 18.84 3.18 -12.76
C LYS A 72 17.53 3.90 -13.13
N ASN A 73 16.67 3.26 -13.91
CA ASN A 73 15.33 3.78 -14.16
C ASN A 73 14.35 3.26 -13.12
N ALA A 74 13.40 4.11 -12.72
CA ALA A 74 12.27 3.68 -11.90
C ALA A 74 11.35 2.76 -12.71
N VAL A 75 11.05 1.59 -12.16
CA VAL A 75 10.08 0.65 -12.69
C VAL A 75 8.96 0.44 -11.68
N PHE A 76 7.75 0.24 -12.19
CA PHE A 76 6.54 0.05 -11.39
C PHE A 76 5.96 -1.32 -11.72
N ARG A 77 5.72 -2.12 -10.69
CA ARG A 77 5.21 -3.47 -10.83
C ARG A 77 4.04 -3.68 -9.88
N SER A 78 2.90 -4.10 -10.42
CA SER A 78 1.80 -4.61 -9.59
C SER A 78 2.18 -5.97 -9.03
N LEU A 79 1.76 -6.24 -7.79
CA LEU A 79 1.96 -7.56 -7.21
C LEU A 79 1.06 -8.60 -7.89
N ASP A 80 1.61 -9.78 -8.18
CA ASP A 80 0.85 -10.89 -8.75
C ASP A 80 0.14 -11.66 -7.62
N PRO A 81 -1.21 -11.73 -7.62
CA PRO A 81 -1.95 -12.48 -6.61
C PRO A 81 -1.59 -13.97 -6.55
N GLU A 82 -1.26 -14.60 -7.68
CA GLU A 82 -0.90 -16.03 -7.71
C GLU A 82 0.48 -16.27 -7.06
N GLU A 83 1.43 -15.37 -7.26
CA GLU A 83 2.74 -15.44 -6.61
C GLU A 83 2.65 -15.15 -5.11
N LEU A 84 1.70 -14.31 -4.70
CA LEU A 84 1.49 -13.89 -3.32
C LEU A 84 0.68 -14.87 -2.48
N GLU A 85 -0.21 -15.68 -3.07
CA GLU A 85 -1.10 -16.61 -2.36
C GLU A 85 -0.38 -17.42 -1.25
N PRO A 86 0.74 -18.13 -1.52
CA PRO A 86 1.42 -18.91 -0.47
C PRO A 86 2.05 -18.06 0.64
N TRP A 87 2.31 -16.78 0.38
CA TRP A 87 2.88 -15.85 1.36
C TRP A 87 1.81 -15.26 2.26
N LEU A 88 0.68 -14.86 1.68
CA LEU A 88 -0.43 -14.22 2.40
C LEU A 88 -1.11 -15.18 3.41
N GLU A 89 -0.92 -16.50 3.26
CA GLU A 89 -1.31 -17.48 4.28
C GLU A 89 -0.54 -17.34 5.61
N ARG A 90 0.68 -16.80 5.56
CA ARG A 90 1.64 -16.82 6.69
C ARG A 90 2.10 -15.44 7.12
N TYR A 91 2.08 -14.48 6.21
CA TYR A 91 2.64 -13.17 6.39
C TYR A 91 1.71 -12.11 5.83
N ARG A 92 1.84 -10.90 6.38
CA ARG A 92 1.27 -9.70 5.80
C ARG A 92 2.32 -8.99 4.95
N LEU A 93 1.85 -8.14 4.02
CA LEU A 93 2.72 -7.46 3.06
C LEU A 93 3.81 -6.63 3.75
N GLY A 94 3.51 -5.87 4.80
CA GLY A 94 4.51 -5.13 5.56
C GLY A 94 5.55 -6.02 6.24
N ALA A 95 5.17 -7.20 6.73
CA ALA A 95 6.13 -8.18 7.24
C ALA A 95 7.09 -8.67 6.14
N MET A 96 6.57 -8.97 4.96
CA MET A 96 7.37 -9.37 3.79
C MET A 96 8.31 -8.23 3.36
N TYR A 97 7.82 -6.99 3.37
CA TYR A 97 8.60 -5.80 3.03
C TYR A 97 9.76 -5.58 4.00
N ARG A 98 9.51 -5.69 5.31
CA ARG A 98 10.56 -5.59 6.36
C ARG A 98 11.63 -6.67 6.23
N ASN A 99 11.24 -7.87 5.82
CA ASN A 99 12.15 -9.01 5.70
C ASN A 99 12.93 -9.02 4.38
N GLY A 100 12.60 -8.13 3.44
CA GLY A 100 13.27 -8.07 2.15
C GLY A 100 12.90 -9.22 1.21
N GLU A 101 11.66 -9.73 1.31
CA GLU A 101 11.21 -10.82 0.44
C GLU A 101 11.15 -10.37 -1.02
N SER A 102 11.75 -11.13 -1.93
CA SER A 102 11.86 -10.70 -3.34
C SER A 102 10.50 -10.58 -4.04
N VAL A 103 9.49 -11.33 -3.59
CA VAL A 103 8.14 -11.30 -4.17
C VAL A 103 7.46 -9.93 -4.00
N ILE A 104 7.69 -9.26 -2.85
CA ILE A 104 7.14 -7.93 -2.61
C ILE A 104 8.02 -6.83 -3.18
N GLY A 105 9.28 -7.12 -3.51
CA GLY A 105 10.19 -6.18 -4.13
C GLY A 105 10.56 -5.00 -3.22
N GLY A 106 10.92 -3.87 -3.86
CA GLY A 106 11.26 -2.63 -3.15
C GLY A 106 12.72 -2.55 -2.64
N TRP A 107 13.54 -3.55 -2.95
CA TRP A 107 14.96 -3.58 -2.66
C TRP A 107 15.73 -3.80 -3.96
N SER A 108 16.71 -2.95 -4.27
CA SER A 108 17.65 -3.22 -5.36
C SER A 108 18.64 -4.28 -4.88
N SER A 109 18.61 -5.47 -5.48
CA SER A 109 19.67 -6.47 -5.34
C SER A 109 20.98 -6.00 -5.96
#